data_AF-A0A3C0B6G2-F1
#
_entry.id   AF-A0A3C0B6G2-F1
#
_cell.length_a   1.000
_cell.length_b   1.000
_cell.length_c   1.000
_cell.angle_alpha   90.00
_cell.angle_beta   90.00
_cell.angle_gamma   90.00
#
_symmetry.space_group_name_H-M   'P 1'
#
loop_
_entity.id
_entity.type
_entity.pdbx_description
1 polymer ?
#
loop_
_entity_poly.entity_id
_entity_poly.type
_entity_poly.pdbx_seq_one_letter_code
_entity_poly.pdbx_strand_id
1 'polypeptide(L)' 'MNSNESSLLALLDTVMLFEQEHELGEKFNIFEAVGMARQEIRHSRFLAFLLNPLAPHGLGEYFLRNFLDHVMK' A
#
# COMPACT_ATOMS: atom_id res chain seq x y z
N MET A 1 4.57 -4.89 -39.53
CA MET A 1 4.89 -5.47 -38.21
C MET A 1 4.65 -6.96 -38.29
N ASN A 2 5.55 -7.77 -37.71
CA ASN A 2 5.38 -9.22 -37.76
C ASN A 2 4.26 -9.64 -36.78
N SER A 3 3.56 -10.75 -37.05
CA SER A 3 2.44 -11.20 -36.21
C SER A 3 2.82 -11.44 -34.74
N ASN A 4 4.07 -11.80 -34.48
CA ASN A 4 4.57 -12.11 -33.13
C ASN A 4 4.84 -10.84 -32.34
N GLU A 5 5.33 -9.80 -33.00
CA GLU A 5 5.59 -8.47 -32.44
C GLU A 5 4.29 -7.77 -32.05
N SER A 6 3.27 -7.83 -32.92
CA SER A 6 1.93 -7.34 -32.58
C SER A 6 1.31 -8.10 -31.41
N SER A 7 1.52 -9.42 -31.33
CA SER A 7 1.03 -10.24 -30.21
C SER A 7 1.78 -9.94 -28.91
N LEU A 8 3.09 -9.68 -28.98
CA LEU A 8 3.91 -9.31 -27.84
C LEU A 8 3.53 -7.94 -27.28
N LEU A 9 3.30 -6.95 -28.14
CA LEU A 9 2.86 -5.61 -27.72
C LEU A 9 1.49 -5.67 -27.04
N ALA A 10 0.54 -6.42 -27.60
CA ALA A 10 -0.77 -6.60 -26.99
C ALA A 10 -0.69 -7.28 -25.61
N LEU A 11 0.23 -8.23 -25.42
CA LEU A 11 0.47 -8.86 -24.12
C LEU A 11 1.03 -7.85 -23.11
N LEU A 12 2.02 -7.05 -23.49
CA LEU A 12 2.60 -6.03 -22.62
C LEU A 12 1.56 -4.99 -22.19
N ASP A 13 0.73 -4.51 -23.11
CA ASP A 13 -0.37 -3.59 -22.80
C ASP A 13 -1.37 -4.21 -21.83
N THR A 14 -1.69 -5.50 -22.00
CA THR A 14 -2.58 -6.23 -21.10
C THR A 14 -2.00 -6.35 -19.69
N VAL A 15 -0.71 -6.64 -19.58
CA VAL A 15 -0.02 -6.71 -18.26
C VAL A 15 -0.01 -5.35 -17.58
N MET A 16 0.29 -4.27 -18.31
CA MET A 16 0.29 -2.91 -17.74
C MET A 16 -1.11 -2.49 -17.25
N LEU A 17 -2.16 -2.80 -18.01
CA LEU A 17 -3.55 -2.51 -17.61
C LEU A 17 -3.92 -3.30 -16.35
N PHE A 18 -3.54 -4.58 -16.28
CA PHE A 18 -3.76 -5.41 -15.10
C PHE A 18 -3.05 -4.84 -13.86
N GLU A 19 -1.79 -4.41 -14.00
CA GLU A 19 -1.05 -3.77 -12.92
C GLU A 19 -1.69 -2.46 -12.45
N GLN A 20 -2.23 -1.64 -13.36
CA GLN A 20 -2.97 -0.43 -13.01
C GLN A 20 -4.31 -0.74 -12.30
N GLU A 21 -5.11 -1.66 -12.83
CA GLU A 21 -6.42 -2.01 -12.27
C GLU A 21 -6.31 -2.60 -10.87
N HIS A 22 -5.23 -3.33 -10.61
CA HIS A 22 -4.99 -3.99 -9.32
C HIS A 22 -4.02 -3.20 -8.42
N GLU A 23 -3.64 -1.99 -8.80
CA GLU A 23 -2.66 -1.15 -8.09
C GLU A 23 -1.37 -1.92 -7.72
N LEU A 24 -0.92 -2.84 -8.59
CA LEU A 24 0.20 -3.76 -8.34
C LEU A 24 1.57 -3.08 -8.36
N GLY A 25 1.64 -1.78 -8.68
CA GLY A 25 2.85 -1.00 -8.42
C GLY A 25 3.14 -1.04 -6.92
N GLU A 26 4.38 -1.40 -6.54
CA GLU A 26 4.79 -1.48 -5.13
C GLU A 26 4.46 -0.16 -4.41
N LYS A 27 3.31 -0.11 -3.73
CA LYS A 27 2.98 1.02 -2.86
C LYS A 27 4.02 1.02 -1.76
N PHE A 28 4.64 2.17 -1.53
CA PHE A 28 5.63 2.32 -0.47
C PHE A 28 5.10 1.72 0.85
N ASN A 29 5.72 0.64 1.28
CA ASN A 29 5.41 -0.03 2.52
C ASN A 29 6.57 0.16 3.48
N ILE A 30 6.36 0.93 4.54
CA ILE A 30 7.38 1.20 5.55
C ILE A 30 7.95 -0.08 6.17
N PHE A 31 7.14 -1.14 6.29
CA PHE A 31 7.58 -2.43 6.84
C PHE A 31 8.46 -3.21 5.86
N GLU A 32 8.23 -3.08 4.55
CA GLU A 32 9.15 -3.64 3.55
C GLU A 32 10.46 -2.86 3.51
N ALA A 33 10.39 -1.52 3.54
CA ALA A 33 11.56 -0.65 3.52
C ALA A 33 12.54 -0.90 4.69
N VAL A 34 12.04 -1.33 5.84
CA VAL A 34 12.85 -1.67 7.03
C VAL A 34 13.05 -3.17 7.23
N GLY A 35 12.71 -4.02 6.26
CA GLY A 35 12.93 -5.48 6.34
C GLY A 35 12.05 -6.21 7.36
N MET A 36 10.90 -5.64 7.73
CA MET A 36 9.95 -6.17 8.71
C MET A 36 8.62 -6.63 8.07
N ALA A 37 8.62 -6.94 6.77
CA ALA A 37 7.41 -7.26 6.01
C ALA A 37 6.58 -8.44 6.57
N ARG A 38 7.20 -9.39 7.28
CA ARG A 38 6.56 -10.61 7.82
C ARG A 38 6.49 -10.61 9.35
N GLN A 39 6.19 -9.45 9.94
CA GLN A 39 6.12 -9.26 11.39
C GLN A 39 4.77 -8.66 11.81
N GLU A 40 3.68 -9.37 11.49
CA GLU A 40 2.29 -8.94 11.57
C GLU A 40 1.89 -8.52 13.00
N ILE A 41 2.44 -9.20 14.01
CA ILE A 41 2.25 -8.85 15.42
C ILE A 41 2.87 -7.48 15.76
N ARG A 42 4.00 -7.12 15.13
CA ARG A 42 4.61 -5.80 15.32
C ARG A 42 3.88 -4.73 14.51
N HIS A 43 3.38 -5.06 13.33
CA HIS A 43 2.54 -4.15 12.55
C HIS A 43 1.29 -3.76 13.33
N SER A 44 0.60 -4.73 13.94
CA SER A 44 -0.59 -4.49 14.75
C SER A 44 -0.29 -3.57 15.94
N ARG A 45 0.86 -3.77 16.61
CA ARG A 45 1.32 -2.89 17.70
C ARG A 45 1.64 -1.48 17.22
N PHE A 46 2.31 -1.35 16.07
CA PHE A 46 2.63 -0.06 15.47
C PHE A 46 1.36 0.71 15.09
N LEU A 47 0.38 0.04 14.48
CA LEU A 47 -0.91 0.63 14.15
C LEU A 47 -1.68 1.03 15.42
N ALA A 48 -1.73 0.18 16.44
CA ALA A 48 -2.34 0.52 17.72
C ALA A 48 -1.67 1.73 18.40
N PHE A 49 -0.35 1.86 18.26
CA PHE A 49 0.40 3.03 18.74
C PHE A 49 0.01 4.30 18.00
N LEU A 50 -0.11 4.27 16.66
CA LEU A 50 -0.53 5.43 15.86
C LEU A 50 -2.02 5.80 16.02
N LEU A 51 -2.89 4.81 16.27
CA LEU A 51 -4.32 5.01 16.45
C LEU A 51 -4.68 5.54 17.83
N ASN A 52 -3.75 5.57 18.78
CA ASN A 52 -3.97 6.10 20.13
C ASN A 52 -3.55 7.58 20.20
N PRO A 53 -4.47 8.55 20.26
CA PRO A 53 -4.12 9.98 20.27
C PRO A 53 -3.27 10.44 21.45
N LEU A 54 -3.25 9.65 22.54
CA LEU A 54 -2.49 9.93 23.76
C LEU A 54 -1.08 9.34 23.73
N ALA A 55 -0.74 8.54 22.72
CA ALA A 55 0.57 7.93 22.60
C ALA A 55 1.64 8.96 22.11
N PRO A 56 2.91 8.82 22.53
CA PRO A 56 3.98 9.77 22.22
C PRO A 56 4.53 9.60 20.79
N HIS A 57 3.69 9.70 19.76
CA HIS A 57 4.10 9.72 18.34
C HIS A 57 4.05 11.13 17.72
N GLY A 58 3.60 12.15 18.46
CA GLY A 58 3.64 13.55 18.02
C GLY A 58 2.56 13.96 16.99
N LEU A 59 1.63 13.06 16.66
CA LEU A 59 0.53 13.36 15.71
C LEU A 59 -0.79 13.71 16.40
N GLY A 60 -0.89 13.55 17.72
CA GLY A 60 -2.15 13.73 18.46
C GLY A 60 -3.29 12.91 17.84
N GLU A 61 -4.48 13.50 17.75
CA GLU A 61 -5.66 12.83 17.15
C GLU A 61 -5.66 12.79 15.62
N TYR A 62 -4.69 13.44 14.94
CA TYR A 62 -4.71 13.62 13.50
C TYR A 62 -4.76 12.29 12.74
N PHE A 63 -3.92 11.32 13.12
CA PHE A 63 -3.89 10.02 12.45
C PHE A 63 -5.20 9.25 12.61
N LEU A 64 -5.73 9.18 13.83
CA LEU A 64 -6.99 8.52 14.12
C LEU A 64 -8.16 9.16 13.34
N ARG A 65 -8.26 10.49 13.33
CA ARG A 65 -9.32 11.19 12.59
C ARG A 65 -9.28 10.89 11.10
N ASN A 66 -8.11 11.02 10.46
CA ASN A 66 -7.96 10.72 9.04
C ASN A 66 -8.25 9.25 8.74
N PHE A 67 -7.88 8.33 9.64
CA PHE A 67 -8.20 6.92 9.48
C PHE A 67 -9.71 6.66 9.53
N LEU A 68 -10.42 7.23 10.52
CA LEU A 68 -11.88 7.12 10.61
C LEU A 68 -12.58 7.77 9.41
N ASP A 69 -12.13 8.95 8.99
CA ASP A 69 -12.65 9.65 7.79
C ASP A 69 -12.40 8.86 6.50
N HIS A 70 -11.33 8.06 6.43
CA HIS A 70 -11.03 7.23 5.27
C HIS A 70 -11.88 5.95 5.25
N VAL A 71 -12.07 5.29 6.41
CA VAL A 71 -12.81 4.02 6.52
C VAL A 71 -14.32 4.22 6.52
N MET A 72 -14.81 5.39 6.95
CA MET A 72 -16.25 5.73 6.95
C MET A 72 -16.73 6.43 5.67
N LYS A 73 -15.85 6.64 4.69
CA LYS A 73 -16.24 7.00 3.32
C LYS A 73 -16.76 5.78 2.57
#